data_AF-A0A8H3U379-F1
#
_entry.id   AF-A0A8H3U379-F1
#
_cell.length_a   1.000
_cell.length_b   1.000
_cell.length_c   1.000
_cell.angle_alpha   90.00
_cell.angle_beta   90.00
_cell.angle_gamma   90.00
#
_symmetry.space_group_name_H-M   'P 1'
#
loop_
_entity.id
_entity.type
_entity.pdbx_description
1 polymer ?
#
loop_
_entity_poly.entity_id
_entity_poly.type
_entity_poly.pdbx_seq_one_letter_code
_entity_poly.pdbx_strand_id
1 'polypeptide(L)'
;MSTSPSFVPKLSQSKSKADFFRQLGWRENDEAYTRLYQMMMEEAAAGRARTVQNRENLTAQSQADPRTGEGPYSSSMITETARHREIISIYSTSSPETRVWYDRAVINDGAWDNWIIRWCLWHVFRYRDDRNRGHHRRSPTTDAFSRAQQGQSYGQVPYATGLPYDPIYDQYRAANGRYTY
;
A
#
# COMPACT_ATOMS: atom_id res chain seq x y z
N MET A 1 30.11 12.56 5.34
CA MET A 1 29.28 12.53 4.12
C MET A 1 29.31 11.09 3.61
N SER A 2 28.24 10.32 3.82
CA SER A 2 28.18 8.94 3.33
C SER A 2 27.74 8.99 1.87
N THR A 3 28.65 8.64 0.96
CA THR A 3 28.36 8.43 -0.46
C THR A 3 27.31 7.34 -0.58
N SER A 4 26.08 7.68 -0.98
CA SER A 4 25.04 6.68 -1.23
C SER A 4 25.47 5.82 -2.42
N PRO A 5 25.25 4.48 -2.36
CA PRO A 5 25.64 3.59 -3.44
C PRO A 5 24.88 3.92 -4.72
N SER A 6 25.54 3.81 -5.87
CA SER A 6 24.96 4.03 -7.21
C SER A 6 23.87 3.02 -7.55
N PHE A 7 23.91 1.85 -6.92
CA PHE A 7 22.93 0.78 -7.05
C PHE A 7 22.50 0.32 -5.64
N VAL A 8 21.19 0.13 -5.44
CA VAL A 8 20.65 -0.40 -4.19
C VAL A 8 20.17 -1.84 -4.40
N PRO A 9 20.70 -2.82 -3.63
CA PRO A 9 20.26 -4.20 -3.69
C PRO A 9 18.75 -4.37 -3.45
N LYS A 10 18.16 -5.32 -4.18
CA LYS A 10 16.73 -5.64 -4.10
C LYS A 10 16.34 -6.10 -2.69
N LEU A 11 15.32 -5.45 -2.13
CA LEU A 11 14.65 -5.91 -0.91
C LEU A 11 13.43 -6.78 -1.24
N SER A 12 13.21 -7.85 -0.47
CA SER A 12 11.96 -8.61 -0.56
C SER A 12 10.76 -7.75 -0.14
N GLN A 13 9.63 -7.89 -0.83
CA GLN A 13 8.38 -7.17 -0.54
C GLN A 13 7.84 -7.46 0.87
N SER A 14 8.11 -8.65 1.41
CA SER A 14 7.69 -9.05 2.76
C SER A 14 8.42 -8.32 3.89
N LYS A 15 9.43 -7.52 3.58
CA LYS A 15 10.24 -6.79 4.57
C LYS A 15 9.52 -5.55 5.10
N SER A 16 9.92 -5.13 6.29
CA SER A 16 9.32 -4.01 7.01
C SER A 16 9.75 -2.65 6.45
N LYS A 17 9.06 -1.58 6.86
CA LYS A 17 9.49 -0.19 6.58
C LYS A 17 10.91 0.08 7.14
N ALA A 18 11.22 -0.46 8.32
CA ALA A 18 12.55 -0.32 8.92
C ALA A 18 13.64 -0.96 8.06
N ASP A 19 13.37 -2.16 7.54
CA ASP A 19 14.28 -2.81 6.58
C ASP A 19 14.43 -2.02 5.29
N PHE A 20 13.35 -1.43 4.79
CA PHE A 20 13.36 -0.57 3.61
C PHE A 20 14.23 0.68 3.82
N PHE A 21 14.08 1.37 4.94
CA PHE A 21 14.91 2.53 5.28
C PHE A 21 16.37 2.13 5.41
N ARG A 22 16.66 1.04 6.12
CA ARG A 22 18.01 0.49 6.27
C ARG A 22 18.63 0.12 4.92
N GLN A 23 17.86 -0.48 4.02
CA GLN A 23 18.31 -0.86 2.67
C GLN A 23 18.73 0.36 1.84
N LEU A 24 18.04 1.50 2.02
CA LEU A 24 18.34 2.76 1.35
C LEU A 24 19.41 3.60 2.07
N GLY A 25 19.89 3.14 3.22
CA GLY A 25 20.81 3.90 4.09
C GLY A 25 20.14 5.11 4.76
N TRP A 26 18.80 5.10 4.84
CA TRP A 26 18.01 6.16 5.46
C TRP A 26 17.86 5.93 6.96
N ARG A 27 17.75 7.04 7.71
CA ARG A 27 17.44 7.02 9.13
C ARG A 27 15.96 7.29 9.33
N GLU A 28 15.31 6.49 10.18
CA GLU A 28 13.86 6.61 10.43
C GLU A 28 13.47 7.90 11.15
N ASN A 29 14.37 8.48 11.95
CA ASN A 29 14.15 9.74 12.65
C ASN A 29 14.50 10.98 11.81
N ASP A 30 14.83 10.79 10.53
CA ASP A 30 15.07 11.89 9.60
C ASP A 30 13.77 12.26 8.89
N GLU A 31 13.31 13.50 9.10
CA GLU A 31 12.08 14.02 8.50
C GLU A 31 12.15 14.06 6.97
N ALA A 32 13.32 14.29 6.38
CA ALA A 32 13.49 14.34 4.94
C ALA A 32 13.26 12.96 4.29
N TYR A 33 13.83 11.91 4.88
CA TYR A 33 13.60 10.54 4.40
C TYR A 33 12.18 10.04 4.68
N THR A 34 11.59 10.49 5.80
CA THR A 34 10.19 10.21 6.11
C THR A 34 9.25 10.83 5.06
N ARG A 35 9.52 12.07 4.64
CA ARG A 35 8.79 12.75 3.56
C ARG A 35 9.00 12.06 2.21
N LEU A 36 10.23 11.68 1.87
CA LEU A 36 10.50 10.94 0.63
C LEU A 36 9.73 9.61 0.58
N TYR A 37 9.72 8.87 1.69
CA TYR A 37 8.92 7.65 1.80
C TYR A 37 7.42 7.91 1.58
N GLN A 38 6.86 8.98 2.15
CA GLN A 38 5.47 9.37 1.93
C GLN A 38 5.18 9.62 0.44
N MET A 39 6.03 10.39 -0.23
CA MET A 39 5.90 10.66 -1.67
C MET A 39 5.89 9.36 -2.49
N MET A 40 6.79 8.42 -2.19
CA MET A 40 6.82 7.11 -2.87
C MET A 40 5.52 6.31 -2.65
N MET A 41 4.97 6.36 -1.43
CA MET A 41 3.70 5.69 -1.11
C MET A 41 2.49 6.37 -1.77
N GLU A 42 2.49 7.69 -1.91
CA GLU A 42 1.47 8.45 -2.62
C GLU A 42 1.46 8.13 -4.12
N GLU A 43 2.64 8.09 -4.75
CA GLU A 43 2.81 7.68 -6.15
C GLU A 43 2.27 6.26 -6.38
N ALA A 44 2.61 5.32 -5.48
CA ALA A 44 2.10 3.95 -5.52
C ALA A 44 0.59 3.87 -5.26
N ALA A 45 0.05 4.69 -4.37
CA ALA A 45 -1.39 4.76 -4.11
C ALA A 45 -2.17 5.26 -5.32
N ALA A 46 -1.66 6.29 -6.01
CA ALA A 46 -2.23 6.78 -7.25
C ALA A 46 -2.19 5.70 -8.36
N GLY A 47 -1.07 4.97 -8.47
CA GLY A 47 -0.95 3.84 -9.40
C GLY A 47 -1.95 2.72 -9.12
N ARG A 48 -2.09 2.33 -7.85
CA ARG A 48 -3.12 1.36 -7.44
C ARG A 48 -4.51 1.84 -7.82
N ALA A 49 -4.86 3.10 -7.55
CA ALA A 49 -6.20 3.64 -7.80
C ALA A 49 -6.60 3.46 -9.27
N ARG A 50 -5.68 3.76 -10.22
CA ARG A 50 -5.89 3.50 -11.65
C ARG A 50 -6.00 2.01 -11.95
N THR A 51 -5.08 1.21 -11.40
CA THR A 51 -4.99 -0.22 -11.69
C THR A 51 -6.26 -0.98 -11.28
N VAL A 52 -6.82 -0.70 -10.11
CA VAL A 52 -7.98 -1.44 -9.58
C VAL A 52 -9.32 -1.04 -10.19
N GLN A 53 -9.37 0.01 -11.00
CA GLN A 53 -10.60 0.43 -11.67
C GLN A 53 -10.80 -0.25 -13.03
N ASN A 54 -9.72 -0.61 -13.73
CA ASN A 54 -9.82 -1.18 -15.08
C ASN A 54 -10.02 -2.71 -15.02
N ARG A 55 -11.12 -3.20 -15.63
CA ARG A 55 -11.44 -4.63 -15.72
C ARG A 55 -10.41 -5.42 -16.54
N GLU A 56 -9.76 -4.78 -17.51
CA GLU A 56 -8.72 -5.41 -18.32
C GLU A 56 -7.49 -5.82 -17.51
N ASN A 57 -7.30 -5.23 -16.32
CA ASN A 57 -6.20 -5.57 -15.43
C ASN A 57 -6.42 -6.86 -14.64
N LEU A 58 -7.64 -7.40 -14.67
CA LEU A 58 -8.01 -8.59 -13.91
C LEU A 58 -7.47 -9.88 -14.52
N THR A 59 -7.32 -10.91 -13.68
CA THR A 59 -7.02 -12.27 -14.15
C THR A 59 -8.14 -12.79 -15.05
N ALA A 60 -7.81 -13.67 -15.99
CA ALA A 60 -8.80 -14.27 -16.88
C ALA A 60 -9.98 -14.90 -16.11
N GLN A 61 -9.69 -15.53 -14.97
CA GLN A 61 -10.70 -16.09 -14.08
C GLN A 61 -11.63 -15.01 -13.51
N SER A 62 -11.07 -13.93 -12.95
CA SER A 62 -11.87 -12.83 -12.39
C SER A 62 -12.65 -12.07 -13.47
N GLN A 63 -12.10 -11.94 -14.68
CA GLN A 63 -12.81 -11.31 -15.82
C GLN A 63 -14.02 -12.13 -16.27
N ALA A 64 -13.87 -13.45 -16.32
CA ALA A 64 -14.91 -14.37 -16.77
C ALA A 64 -15.98 -14.64 -15.69
N ASP A 65 -15.70 -14.40 -14.41
CA ASP A 65 -16.69 -14.59 -13.33
C ASP A 65 -17.80 -13.53 -13.40
N PRO A 66 -19.07 -13.93 -13.62
CA PRO A 66 -20.21 -13.01 -13.63
C PRO A 66 -20.46 -12.35 -12.26
N ARG A 67 -19.92 -12.91 -11.17
CA ARG A 67 -20.02 -12.34 -9.82
C ARG A 67 -19.03 -11.20 -9.60
N THR A 68 -18.04 -11.03 -10.48
CA THR A 68 -17.14 -9.89 -10.46
C THR A 68 -17.91 -8.66 -10.92
N GLY A 69 -18.47 -7.92 -9.96
CA GLY A 69 -19.15 -6.64 -10.18
C GLY A 69 -18.21 -5.54 -10.69
N GLU A 70 -18.69 -4.30 -10.71
CA GLU A 70 -17.85 -3.17 -11.10
C GLU A 70 -16.85 -2.80 -10.00
N GLY A 71 -15.70 -2.25 -10.40
CA GLY A 71 -14.59 -1.96 -9.51
C GLY A 71 -14.91 -0.97 -8.38
N PRO A 72 -13.99 -0.77 -7.41
CA PRO A 72 -12.59 -1.19 -7.44
C PRO A 72 -12.38 -2.67 -7.11
N TYR A 73 -11.56 -3.34 -7.93
CA TYR A 73 -11.26 -4.76 -7.79
C TYR A 73 -10.29 -5.06 -6.64
N SER A 74 -10.43 -6.24 -6.04
CA SER A 74 -9.47 -6.72 -5.03
C SER A 74 -8.08 -6.90 -5.63
N SER A 75 -7.04 -6.65 -4.85
CA SER A 75 -5.65 -6.82 -5.28
C SER A 75 -5.34 -8.25 -5.75
N SER A 76 -6.03 -9.25 -5.18
CA SER A 76 -5.95 -10.66 -5.57
C SER A 76 -6.46 -10.95 -6.98
N MET A 77 -7.35 -10.09 -7.51
CA MET A 77 -7.90 -10.22 -8.85
C MET A 77 -7.01 -9.59 -9.92
N ILE A 78 -6.04 -8.76 -9.54
CA ILE A 78 -5.18 -8.02 -10.46
C ILE A 78 -4.05 -8.92 -10.99
N THR A 79 -3.78 -8.88 -12.29
CA THR A 79 -2.69 -9.63 -12.93
C THR A 79 -1.32 -9.05 -12.59
N GLU A 80 -0.30 -9.90 -12.68
CA GLU A 80 1.08 -9.44 -12.55
C GLU A 80 1.48 -8.49 -13.69
N THR A 81 0.99 -8.72 -14.90
CA THR A 81 1.19 -7.83 -16.05
C THR A 81 0.65 -6.43 -15.78
N ALA A 82 -0.54 -6.30 -15.18
CA ALA A 82 -1.09 -5.00 -14.81
C ALA A 82 -0.23 -4.30 -13.74
N ARG A 83 0.22 -5.02 -12.71
CA ARG A 83 1.14 -4.46 -11.70
C ARG A 83 2.45 -3.99 -12.33
N HIS A 84 3.01 -4.80 -13.23
CA HIS A 84 4.25 -4.48 -13.92
C HIS A 84 4.12 -3.24 -14.83
N ARG A 85 3.03 -3.13 -15.60
CA ARG A 85 2.71 -1.91 -16.37
C ARG A 85 2.59 -0.69 -15.47
N GLU A 86 1.99 -0.84 -14.29
CA GLU A 86 1.88 0.26 -13.34
C GLU A 86 3.23 0.64 -12.72
N ILE A 87 4.15 -0.30 -12.50
CA ILE A 87 5.52 0.01 -12.05
C ILE A 87 6.23 0.92 -13.07
N ILE A 88 6.12 0.59 -14.36
CA ILE A 88 6.67 1.42 -15.45
C ILE A 88 5.99 2.81 -15.47
N SER A 89 4.67 2.84 -15.34
CA SER A 89 3.88 4.09 -15.30
C SER A 89 4.35 5.00 -14.16
N ILE A 90 4.40 4.49 -12.92
CA ILE A 90 4.88 5.23 -11.75
C ILE A 90 6.30 5.75 -11.97
N TYR A 91 7.20 4.92 -12.48
CA TYR A 91 8.57 5.37 -12.79
C TYR A 91 8.58 6.52 -13.78
N SER A 92 7.79 6.42 -14.87
CA SER A 92 7.75 7.45 -15.92
C SER A 92 7.17 8.78 -15.45
N THR A 93 6.27 8.77 -14.47
CA THR A 93 5.58 9.97 -13.95
C THR A 93 6.07 10.39 -12.57
N SER A 94 7.11 9.78 -12.03
CA SER A 94 7.59 10.05 -10.67
C SER A 94 8.12 11.47 -10.54
N SER A 95 7.98 12.04 -9.35
CA SER A 95 8.60 13.32 -9.00
C SER A 95 10.14 13.25 -9.12
N PRO A 96 10.83 14.37 -9.40
CA PRO A 96 12.30 14.41 -9.42
C PRO A 96 12.93 13.88 -8.11
N GLU A 97 12.30 14.14 -6.98
CA GLU A 97 12.77 13.77 -5.64
C GLU A 97 12.77 12.24 -5.43
N THR A 98 11.71 11.55 -5.84
CA THR A 98 11.62 10.08 -5.75
C THR A 98 12.40 9.41 -6.88
N ARG A 99 12.46 10.04 -8.06
CA ARG A 99 13.15 9.51 -9.25
C ARG A 99 14.62 9.19 -8.99
N VAL A 100 15.33 10.05 -8.27
CA VAL A 100 16.74 9.85 -7.91
C VAL A 100 16.99 8.52 -7.17
N TRP A 101 16.00 8.03 -6.42
CA TRP A 101 16.08 6.74 -5.73
C TRP A 101 15.62 5.59 -6.61
N TYR A 102 14.58 5.80 -7.41
CA TYR A 102 14.11 4.81 -8.36
C TYR A 102 15.18 4.44 -9.39
N ASP A 103 15.95 5.40 -9.88
CA ASP A 103 17.04 5.15 -10.84
C ASP A 103 18.10 4.17 -10.29
N ARG A 104 18.28 4.11 -8.97
CA ARG A 104 19.23 3.22 -8.28
C ARG A 104 18.66 1.83 -7.98
N ALA A 105 17.36 1.64 -8.18
CA ALA A 105 16.61 0.44 -7.84
C ALA A 105 16.12 -0.34 -9.07
N VAL A 106 16.63 0.02 -10.25
CA VAL A 106 16.36 -0.70 -11.50
C VAL A 106 17.01 -2.08 -11.43
N ILE A 107 16.21 -3.11 -11.72
CA ILE A 107 16.66 -4.49 -11.89
C ILE A 107 16.30 -4.95 -13.31
N ASN A 108 17.15 -5.78 -13.90
CA ASN A 108 16.96 -6.32 -15.26
C ASN A 108 17.12 -7.84 -15.25
N ASP A 109 16.46 -8.52 -14.32
CA ASP A 109 16.49 -9.98 -14.18
C ASP A 109 15.51 -10.64 -15.18
N GLY A 110 15.67 -10.33 -16.46
CA GLY A 110 14.84 -10.82 -17.58
C GLY A 110 13.86 -9.79 -18.15
N ALA A 111 13.26 -8.96 -17.30
CA ALA A 111 12.50 -7.79 -17.72
C ALA A 111 12.93 -6.58 -16.89
N TRP A 112 12.84 -5.39 -17.47
CA TRP A 112 13.07 -4.14 -16.74
C TRP A 112 12.09 -4.05 -15.58
N ASP A 113 12.53 -3.69 -14.39
CA ASP A 113 11.67 -3.56 -13.23
C ASP A 113 12.30 -2.59 -12.21
N ASN A 114 11.51 -2.13 -11.24
CA ASN A 114 11.96 -1.26 -10.17
C ASN A 114 11.53 -1.80 -8.81
N TRP A 115 12.50 -2.29 -8.02
CA TRP A 115 12.15 -3.00 -6.79
C TRP A 115 11.58 -2.08 -5.71
N ILE A 116 11.97 -0.79 -5.67
CA ILE A 116 11.41 0.18 -4.72
C ILE A 116 9.93 0.42 -5.04
N ILE A 117 9.61 0.77 -6.29
CA ILE A 117 8.22 1.03 -6.71
C ILE A 117 7.37 -0.22 -6.48
N ARG A 118 7.89 -1.39 -6.84
CA ARG A 118 7.24 -2.67 -6.60
C ARG A 118 6.98 -2.93 -5.11
N TRP A 119 7.93 -2.60 -4.25
CA TRP A 119 7.78 -2.72 -2.80
C TRP A 119 6.64 -1.82 -2.31
N CYS A 120 6.65 -0.53 -2.67
CA CYS A 120 5.60 0.43 -2.31
C CYS A 120 4.22 -0.03 -2.80
N LEU A 121 4.13 -0.42 -4.08
CA LEU A 121 2.90 -0.85 -4.71
C LEU A 121 2.32 -2.10 -4.02
N TRP A 122 3.16 -3.08 -3.68
CA TRP A 122 2.73 -4.27 -2.92
C TRP A 122 2.12 -3.92 -1.57
N HIS A 123 2.74 -3.01 -0.81
CA HIS A 123 2.26 -2.57 0.50
C HIS A 123 0.92 -1.82 0.39
N VAL A 124 0.77 -0.94 -0.60
CA VAL A 124 -0.51 -0.25 -0.86
C VAL A 124 -1.62 -1.24 -1.22
N PHE A 125 -1.34 -2.24 -2.07
CA PHE A 125 -2.32 -3.28 -2.41
C PHE A 125 -2.79 -4.06 -1.17
N ARG A 126 -1.86 -4.56 -0.36
CA ARG A 126 -2.18 -5.36 0.82
C ARG A 126 -2.96 -4.59 1.88
N TYR A 127 -2.55 -3.36 2.18
CA TYR A 127 -3.18 -2.57 3.24
C TYR A 127 -4.67 -2.31 2.98
N ARG A 128 -5.05 -2.10 1.71
CA ARG A 128 -6.44 -1.88 1.31
C ARG A 128 -7.27 -3.16 1.32
N ASP A 129 -6.69 -4.30 0.95
CA ASP A 129 -7.39 -5.60 1.00
C ASP A 129 -7.72 -6.00 2.46
N ASP A 130 -6.78 -5.81 3.39
CA ASP A 130 -6.97 -6.15 4.80
C ASP A 130 -8.07 -5.29 5.47
N ARG A 131 -8.19 -4.02 5.10
CA ARG A 131 -9.27 -3.12 5.58
C ARG A 131 -10.64 -3.46 5.00
N ASN A 132 -10.73 -3.81 3.70
CA ASN A 132 -12.01 -4.23 3.10
C ASN A 132 -12.53 -5.52 3.73
N ARG A 133 -11.65 -6.45 4.10
CA ARG A 133 -12.00 -7.68 4.83
C ARG A 133 -12.49 -7.40 6.26
N GLY A 134 -11.92 -6.40 6.94
CA GLY A 134 -12.34 -5.98 8.28
C GLY A 134 -13.72 -5.32 8.30
N HIS A 135 -14.05 -4.50 7.30
CA HIS A 135 -15.36 -3.84 7.19
C HIS A 135 -16.50 -4.83 6.94
N HIS A 136 -16.28 -5.89 6.17
CA HIS A 136 -17.30 -6.92 5.93
C HIS A 136 -17.59 -7.80 7.16
N ARG A 137 -16.74 -7.76 8.20
CA ARG A 137 -16.99 -8.46 9.47
C ARG A 137 -17.70 -7.60 10.52
N ARG A 138 -17.95 -6.31 10.25
CA ARG A 138 -18.60 -5.38 11.20
C ARG A 138 -19.62 -4.48 10.50
N SER A 139 -20.82 -5.01 10.25
CA SER A 139 -22.08 -4.25 10.11
C SER A 139 -23.27 -5.23 10.11
N PRO A 140 -24.47 -4.81 10.56
CA PRO A 140 -24.92 -5.05 11.93
C PRO A 140 -26.10 -6.03 12.00
N THR A 141 -26.12 -6.89 13.03
CA THR A 141 -27.35 -7.56 13.45
C THR A 141 -28.13 -6.61 14.35
N THR A 142 -29.23 -6.07 13.84
CA THR A 142 -30.28 -5.44 14.64
C THR A 142 -31.09 -6.51 15.37
N ASP A 143 -31.39 -6.20 16.64
CA ASP A 143 -32.39 -6.80 17.55
C ASP A 143 -32.05 -8.11 18.29
N ALA A 144 -31.86 -7.99 19.61
CA ALA A 144 -32.80 -8.51 20.64
C ALA A 144 -32.13 -8.84 22.01
N PHE A 145 -32.49 -8.05 23.02
CA PHE A 145 -32.63 -8.38 24.46
C PHE A 145 -31.46 -8.91 25.32
N SER A 146 -31.23 -8.12 26.36
CA SER A 146 -30.51 -8.29 27.62
C SER A 146 -30.30 -9.70 28.23
N ARG A 147 -29.05 -9.91 28.65
CA ARG A 147 -28.59 -10.47 29.95
C ARG A 147 -28.56 -12.00 30.13
N ALA A 148 -27.35 -12.57 30.11
CA ALA A 148 -26.88 -13.56 31.09
C ALA A 148 -25.35 -13.69 31.04
N GLN A 149 -24.77 -14.07 32.17
CA GLN A 149 -23.37 -13.89 32.57
C GLN A 149 -22.41 -14.98 32.05
N GLN A 150 -21.11 -14.71 32.29
CA GLN A 150 -20.00 -15.62 32.59
C GLN A 150 -19.08 -16.08 31.44
N GLY A 151 -17.91 -15.42 31.40
CA GLY A 151 -16.60 -16.08 31.52
C GLY A 151 -15.95 -16.60 30.24
N GLN A 152 -14.91 -15.93 29.75
CA GLN A 152 -13.54 -16.28 30.12
C GLN A 152 -12.51 -15.30 29.54
N SER A 153 -11.55 -14.98 30.40
CA SER A 153 -10.42 -14.10 30.23
C SER A 153 -9.37 -14.72 29.32
N TYR A 154 -9.00 -14.02 28.24
CA TYR A 154 -7.68 -14.16 27.63
C TYR A 154 -7.19 -12.78 27.18
N GLY A 155 -6.20 -12.27 27.92
CA GLY A 155 -5.16 -11.35 27.45
C GLY A 155 -5.63 -10.04 26.80
N GLN A 156 -6.00 -9.05 27.61
CA GLN A 156 -5.84 -7.65 27.22
C GLN A 156 -4.33 -7.38 27.07
N VAL A 157 -3.86 -7.33 25.82
CA VAL A 157 -2.59 -6.68 25.49
C VAL A 157 -2.91 -5.19 25.32
N PRO A 158 -2.39 -4.29 26.16
CA PRO A 158 -2.69 -2.88 26.04
C PRO A 158 -1.83 -2.33 24.90
N TYR A 159 -2.38 -2.23 23.69
CA TYR A 159 -1.79 -1.35 22.69
C TYR A 159 -2.25 0.09 22.97
N ALA A 160 -1.75 0.65 24.08
CA ALA A 160 -1.52 2.07 24.11
C ALA A 160 -0.46 2.39 23.05
N THR A 161 -0.68 3.47 22.29
CA THR A 161 0.33 4.17 21.47
C THR A 161 1.08 3.32 20.43
N GLY A 162 0.52 3.19 19.22
CA GLY A 162 1.26 2.53 18.13
C GLY A 162 0.49 2.32 16.84
N LEU A 163 -0.40 3.24 16.44
CA LEU A 163 -0.88 3.22 15.06
C LEU A 163 0.31 3.64 14.17
N PRO A 164 0.82 2.76 13.28
CA PRO A 164 1.85 3.16 12.34
C PRO A 164 1.26 4.24 11.42
N TYR A 165 1.92 5.38 11.40
CA TYR A 165 1.66 6.54 10.57
C TYR A 165 1.06 6.20 9.18
N ASP A 166 -0.16 6.69 8.90
CA ASP A 166 -0.95 6.46 7.67
C ASP A 166 -1.13 7.79 6.90
N PRO A 167 -0.21 8.14 5.97
CA PRO A 167 -0.25 9.42 5.26
C PRO A 167 -1.45 9.57 4.31
N ILE A 168 -2.04 8.45 3.89
CA ILE A 168 -3.19 8.45 2.99
C ILE A 168 -4.47 8.86 3.77
N TYR A 169 -4.58 8.48 5.04
CA TYR A 169 -5.74 8.84 5.87
C TYR A 169 -5.85 10.35 6.14
N ASP A 170 -4.73 11.04 6.36
CA ASP A 170 -4.72 12.48 6.63
C ASP A 170 -4.99 13.32 5.36
N GLN A 171 -4.54 12.86 4.19
CA GLN A 171 -4.79 13.53 2.91
C GLN A 171 -6.29 13.45 2.50
N TYR A 172 -6.95 12.31 2.75
CA TYR A 172 -8.40 12.18 2.50
C TYR A 172 -9.26 12.94 3.52
N ARG A 173 -8.80 13.11 4.77
CA ARG A 173 -9.47 13.94 5.78
C ARG A 173 -9.39 15.43 5.45
N ALA A 174 -8.24 15.90 4.96
CA ALA A 174 -8.05 17.29 4.54
C ALA A 174 -8.85 17.63 3.27
N ALA A 175 -8.99 16.68 2.34
CA ALA A 175 -9.72 16.89 1.08
C ALA A 175 -11.25 16.82 1.21
N ASN A 176 -11.79 16.02 2.14
CA ASN A 176 -13.24 15.84 2.32
C ASN A 176 -13.81 16.51 3.58
N GLY A 177 -13.01 17.34 4.28
CA GLY A 177 -13.42 18.02 5.51
C GLY A 177 -14.24 19.31 5.32
N ARG A 178 -14.70 19.62 4.10
CA ARG A 178 -15.55 20.79 3.82
C ARG A 178 -16.93 20.34 3.33
N TYR A 179 -17.87 20.22 4.26
CA TYR A 179 -19.33 20.48 4.18
C TYR A 179 -19.87 20.28 5.63
N THR A 180 -19.98 21.33 6.46
CA THR A 180 -21.20 22.13 6.82
C THR A 180 -22.33 21.28 7.42
N TYR A 181 -22.96 21.55 8.57
CA TYR A 181 -23.03 22.70 9.49
C TYR A 181 -22.96 22.22 10.95
#